data_AF-A0A350XMQ4-F1
#
_entry.id   AF-A0A350XMQ4-F1
#
_cell.length_a   1.000
_cell.length_b   1.000
_cell.length_c   1.000
_cell.angle_alpha   90.00
_cell.angle_beta   90.00
_cell.angle_gamma   90.00
#
_symmetry.space_group_name_H-M   'P 1'
#
loop_
_entity.id
_entity.type
_entity.pdbx_description
1 polymer ?
#
loop_
_entity_poly.entity_id
_entity_poly.type
_entity_poly.pdbx_seq_one_letter_code
_entity_poly.pdbx_strand_id
1 'polypeptide(L)'
;MDTGQTERILKYRNVLESLVAQETCRQLMILPPKLVKYINPAQVIAYALNRLPPLYATSFEGWQRQQKRATEELGTQITTAVRQGLAAVQRDPLKRVTPLIVVEEIKPQEMQIKC
;
A
#
# COMPACT_ATOMS: atom_id res chain seq x y z
N MET A 1 -8.21 9.43 -36.60
CA MET A 1 -8.78 9.62 -35.25
C MET A 1 -8.60 8.29 -34.54
N ASP A 2 -7.44 8.12 -33.90
CA ASP A 2 -7.07 6.86 -33.28
C ASP A 2 -7.77 6.77 -31.92
N THR A 3 -8.81 5.94 -31.86
CA THR A 3 -9.54 5.70 -30.62
C THR A 3 -8.76 4.63 -29.87
N GLY A 4 -7.79 5.10 -29.06
CA GLY A 4 -7.08 4.25 -28.12
C GLY A 4 -8.08 3.45 -27.30
N GLN A 5 -8.18 2.15 -27.59
CA GLN A 5 -9.07 1.25 -26.88
C GLN A 5 -8.49 1.07 -25.48
N THR A 6 -9.02 1.81 -24.51
CA THR A 6 -8.77 1.55 -23.09
C THR A 6 -9.42 0.21 -22.75
N GLU A 7 -8.63 -0.86 -22.77
CA GLU A 7 -9.07 -2.16 -22.25
C GLU A 7 -9.44 -2.00 -20.77
N ARG A 8 -10.73 -2.13 -20.46
CA ARG A 8 -11.23 -2.11 -19.08
C ARG A 8 -10.99 -3.48 -18.45
N ILE A 9 -9.82 -3.64 -17.84
CA ILE A 9 -9.47 -4.85 -17.09
C ILE A 9 -10.20 -4.82 -15.74
N LEU A 10 -10.95 -5.89 -15.45
CA LEU A 10 -11.53 -6.10 -14.12
C LEU A 10 -10.40 -6.28 -13.10
N LYS A 11 -10.32 -5.37 -12.12
CA LYS A 11 -9.33 -5.42 -11.05
C LYS A 11 -10.03 -5.63 -9.70
N TYR A 12 -9.45 -6.49 -8.87
CA TYR A 12 -9.76 -6.56 -7.45
C TYR A 12 -8.71 -5.79 -6.67
N ARG A 13 -9.10 -5.13 -5.58
CA ARG A 13 -8.16 -4.43 -4.71
C ARG A 13 -8.60 -4.52 -3.25
N ASN A 14 -7.63 -4.61 -2.34
CA ASN A 14 -7.92 -4.47 -0.92
C ASN A 14 -8.08 -2.99 -0.57
N VAL A 15 -9.24 -2.64 -0.01
CA VAL A 15 -9.60 -1.27 0.35
C VAL A 15 -8.65 -0.70 1.41
N LEU A 16 -8.10 -1.55 2.27
CA LEU A 16 -7.20 -1.15 3.35
C LEU A 16 -5.82 -0.71 2.86
N GLU A 17 -5.40 -1.05 1.63
CA GLU A 17 -4.07 -0.69 1.10
C GLU A 17 -3.81 0.81 1.19
N SER A 18 -4.76 1.63 0.72
CA SER A 18 -4.62 3.08 0.72
C SER A 18 -4.62 3.65 2.15
N LEU A 19 -5.49 3.12 3.03
CA LEU A 19 -5.61 3.59 4.41
C LEU A 19 -4.34 3.28 5.23
N VAL A 20 -3.81 2.05 5.09
CA VAL A 20 -2.59 1.62 5.77
C VAL A 20 -1.37 2.39 5.24
N ALA A 21 -1.29 2.64 3.92
CA ALA A 21 -0.22 3.45 3.34
C ALA A 21 -0.23 4.89 3.89
N GLN A 22 -1.41 5.52 3.96
CA GLN A 22 -1.58 6.86 4.54
C GLN A 22 -1.16 6.89 6.02
N GLU A 23 -1.62 5.94 6.81
CA GLU A 23 -1.28 5.87 8.24
C GLU A 23 0.20 5.58 8.46
N THR A 24 0.82 4.75 7.62
CA THR A 24 2.27 4.50 7.65
C THR A 24 3.06 5.77 7.37
N CYS A 25 2.70 6.52 6.32
CA CYS A 25 3.31 7.82 6.03
C CYS A 25 3.12 8.79 7.21
N ARG A 26 1.93 8.85 7.79
CA ARG A 26 1.62 9.72 8.94
C ARG A 26 2.51 9.41 10.14
N GLN A 27 2.66 8.13 10.50
CA GLN A 27 3.49 7.74 11.64
C GLN A 27 4.99 7.93 11.35
N LEU A 28 5.44 7.71 10.10
CA LEU A 28 6.83 7.97 9.70
C LEU A 28 7.20 9.45 9.79
N MET A 29 6.31 10.37 9.42
CA MET A 29 6.56 11.81 9.53
C MET A 29 6.75 12.30 10.97
N ILE A 30 6.21 11.57 11.95
CA ILE A 30 6.34 11.89 13.38
C ILE A 30 7.69 11.40 13.94
N LEU A 31 8.33 10.42 13.28
CA LEU A 31 9.57 9.84 13.76
C LEU A 31 10.79 10.72 13.43
N PRO A 32 11.86 10.66 14.26
CA PRO A 32 13.11 11.33 13.96
C PRO A 32 13.68 10.91 12.59
N PRO A 33 14.17 11.86 11.77
CA PRO A 33 14.62 11.58 10.40
C PRO A 33 15.78 10.56 10.33
N LYS A 34 16.59 10.48 11.39
CA LYS A 34 17.66 9.48 11.52
C LYS A 34 17.13 8.04 11.53
N LEU A 35 15.94 7.81 12.10
CA LEU A 35 15.31 6.49 12.15
C LEU A 35 14.58 6.17 10.86
N VAL A 36 13.90 7.16 10.27
CA VAL A 36 13.13 7.00 9.02
C VAL A 36 14.00 6.48 7.88
N LYS A 37 15.28 6.91 7.81
CA LYS A 37 16.23 6.45 6.78
C LYS A 37 16.41 4.93 6.70
N TYR A 38 16.22 4.22 7.80
CA TYR A 38 16.43 2.77 7.87
C TYR A 38 15.12 1.97 7.79
N ILE A 39 13.97 2.64 7.74
CA ILE A 39 12.67 1.99 7.74
C ILE A 39 12.16 1.91 6.30
N ASN A 40 11.95 0.69 5.80
CA ASN A 40 11.28 0.49 4.52
C ASN A 40 9.75 0.53 4.74
N PRO A 41 9.03 1.55 4.21
CA PRO A 41 7.59 1.68 4.40
C PRO A 41 6.81 0.51 3.81
N ALA A 42 7.27 -0.11 2.71
CA ALA A 42 6.60 -1.25 2.10
C ALA A 42 6.56 -2.46 3.04
N GLN A 43 7.62 -2.69 3.82
CA GLN A 43 7.65 -3.77 4.82
C GLN A 43 6.66 -3.51 5.95
N VAL A 44 6.54 -2.26 6.40
CA VAL A 44 5.57 -1.86 7.43
C VAL A 44 4.14 -2.05 6.93
N ILE A 45 3.85 -1.62 5.70
CA ILE A 45 2.55 -1.77 5.07
C ILE A 45 2.20 -3.26 4.93
N ALA A 46 3.11 -4.08 4.41
CA ALA A 46 2.90 -5.52 4.28
C ALA A 46 2.67 -6.19 5.64
N TYR A 47 3.46 -5.82 6.65
CA TYR A 47 3.29 -6.31 8.02
C TYR A 47 1.90 -5.99 8.58
N ALA A 48 1.46 -4.74 8.40
CA ALA A 48 0.16 -4.29 8.90
C ALA A 48 -1.00 -4.96 8.16
N LEU A 49 -0.95 -5.02 6.83
CA LEU A 49 -1.99 -5.66 6.01
C LEU A 49 -2.15 -7.15 6.34
N ASN A 50 -1.05 -7.86 6.63
CA ASN A 50 -1.09 -9.27 7.02
C ASN A 50 -1.74 -9.53 8.39
N ARG A 51 -2.09 -8.49 9.15
CA ARG A 51 -2.71 -8.58 10.48
C ARG A 51 -4.11 -7.98 10.54
N LEU A 52 -4.56 -7.37 9.45
CA LEU A 52 -5.87 -6.75 9.35
C LEU A 52 -6.82 -7.67 8.58
N PRO A 53 -8.14 -7.59 8.83
CA PRO A 53 -9.10 -8.35 8.05
C PRO A 53 -9.02 -7.94 6.57
N PRO A 54 -8.96 -8.89 5.62
CA PRO A 54 -8.89 -8.57 4.20
C PRO A 54 -10.24 -8.01 3.72
N LEU A 55 -10.23 -6.80 3.15
CA LEU A 55 -11.43 -6.16 2.59
C LEU A 55 -11.26 -5.95 1.08
N TYR A 56 -11.39 -7.03 0.32
CA TYR A 56 -11.35 -6.95 -1.14
C TYR A 56 -12.67 -6.45 -1.72
N ALA A 57 -12.56 -5.62 -2.76
CA ALA A 57 -13.68 -5.18 -3.57
C ALA A 57 -13.33 -5.32 -5.06
N THR A 58 -14.34 -5.72 -5.84
CA THR A 58 -14.29 -5.84 -7.31
C THR A 58 -15.18 -4.80 -8.01
N SER A 59 -16.05 -4.12 -7.24
CA SER A 59 -16.92 -3.04 -7.71
C SER A 59 -16.65 -1.75 -6.95
N PHE A 60 -16.95 -0.62 -7.59
CA PHE A 60 -16.80 0.69 -6.96
C PHE A 60 -17.74 0.86 -5.76
N GLU A 61 -18.99 0.40 -5.87
CA GLU A 61 -19.96 0.44 -4.77
C GLU A 61 -19.51 -0.41 -3.56
N GLY A 62 -19.00 -1.61 -3.84
CA GLY A 62 -18.42 -2.48 -2.81
C GLY A 62 -17.22 -1.84 -2.15
N TRP A 63 -16.36 -1.17 -2.93
CA TRP A 63 -15.20 -0.44 -2.43
C TRP A 63 -15.62 0.70 -1.49
N GLN A 64 -16.60 1.53 -1.88
CA GLN A 64 -17.09 2.63 -1.05
C GLN A 64 -17.69 2.14 0.27
N ARG A 65 -18.51 1.07 0.23
CA ARG A 65 -19.10 0.49 1.43
C ARG A 65 -18.04 -0.05 2.39
N GLN A 66 -17.06 -0.78 1.85
CA GLN A 66 -15.96 -1.34 2.63
C GLN A 66 -15.04 -0.24 3.17
N GLN A 67 -14.86 0.85 2.42
CA GLN A 67 -14.06 1.99 2.86
C GLN A 67 -14.72 2.70 4.05
N LYS A 68 -16.03 2.94 3.97
CA LYS A 68 -16.78 3.54 5.08
C LYS A 68 -16.64 2.68 6.34
N ARG A 69 -16.87 1.38 6.21
CA ARG A 69 -16.71 0.43 7.31
C ARG A 69 -15.29 0.42 7.88
N ALA A 70 -14.27 0.44 7.03
CA ALA A 70 -12.87 0.47 7.47
C ALA A 70 -12.55 1.74 8.28
N THR A 71 -13.06 2.90 7.85
CA THR A 71 -12.86 4.17 8.57
C THR A 71 -13.58 4.18 9.92
N GLU A 72 -14.81 3.65 9.98
CA GLU A 72 -15.63 3.66 11.20
C GLU A 72 -15.19 2.61 12.24
N GLU A 73 -14.84 1.40 11.80
CA GLU A 73 -14.60 0.26 12.70
C GLU A 73 -13.11 -0.09 12.88
N LEU A 74 -12.28 0.15 11.86
CA LEU A 74 -10.91 -0.39 11.82
C LEU A 74 -9.81 0.64 12.06
N GLY A 75 -10.14 1.92 12.24
CA GLY A 75 -9.13 2.99 12.40
C GLY A 75 -8.13 2.74 13.53
N THR A 76 -8.60 2.28 14.70
CA THR A 76 -7.75 1.94 15.85
C THR A 76 -6.88 0.71 15.59
N GLN A 77 -7.42 -0.29 14.88
CA GLN A 77 -6.71 -1.51 14.51
C GLN A 77 -5.61 -1.20 13.49
N ILE A 78 -5.91 -0.40 12.47
CA ILE A 78 -4.93 0.06 11.47
C ILE A 78 -3.78 0.80 12.15
N THR A 79 -4.11 1.76 13.03
CA THR A 79 -3.12 2.54 13.79
C THR A 79 -2.21 1.61 14.60
N THR A 80 -2.79 0.63 15.29
CA THR A 80 -2.05 -0.33 16.11
C THR A 80 -1.18 -1.25 15.27
N ALA A 81 -1.70 -1.76 14.15
CA ALA A 81 -0.98 -2.65 13.25
C ALA A 81 0.23 -1.95 12.61
N VAL A 82 0.07 -0.69 12.17
CA VAL A 82 1.17 0.12 11.64
C VAL A 82 2.22 0.39 12.72
N ARG A 83 1.81 0.73 13.95
CA ARG A 83 2.74 0.94 15.06
C ARG A 83 3.56 -0.32 15.37
N GLN A 84 2.91 -1.49 15.38
CA GLN A 84 3.59 -2.77 15.56
C GLN A 84 4.55 -3.07 14.38
N GLY A 85 4.16 -2.75 13.15
CA GLY A 85 5.00 -2.89 11.96
C GLY A 85 6.26 -2.04 12.02
N LEU A 86 6.13 -0.77 12.45
CA LEU A 86 7.27 0.11 12.66
C LEU A 86 8.23 -0.46 13.71
N ALA A 87 7.71 -0.94 14.84
CA ALA A 87 8.52 -1.56 15.89
C ALA A 87 9.19 -2.87 15.42
N ALA A 88 8.52 -3.67 14.60
CA ALA A 88 9.06 -4.90 14.06
C ALA A 88 10.21 -4.63 13.07
N VAL A 89 10.04 -3.66 12.17
CA VAL A 89 11.08 -3.28 11.20
C VAL A 89 12.28 -2.62 11.90
N GLN A 90 12.04 -1.82 12.94
CA GLN A 90 13.11 -1.22 13.75
C GLN A 90 13.93 -2.25 14.55
N ARG A 91 13.31 -3.37 14.96
CA ARG A 91 14.03 -4.43 15.69
C ARG A 91 15.01 -5.20 14.83
N ASP A 92 14.77 -5.29 13.52
CA ASP A 92 15.63 -6.03 12.61
C ASP A 92 16.01 -5.20 11.36
N PRO A 93 16.75 -4.08 11.52
CA PRO A 93 17.08 -3.19 10.40
C PRO A 93 18.05 -3.81 9.39
N LEU A 94 18.77 -4.86 9.80
CA LEU A 94 19.78 -5.55 9.00
C LEU A 94 19.24 -6.79 8.30
N LYS A 95 17.93 -7.08 8.43
CA LYS A 95 17.30 -8.19 7.75
C LYS A 95 17.52 -8.07 6.25
N ARG A 96 18.30 -8.99 5.69
CA ARG A 96 18.47 -9.09 4.23
C ARG A 96 17.17 -9.59 3.63
N VAL A 97 16.54 -8.75 2.83
CA VAL A 97 15.33 -9.10 2.07
C VAL A 97 15.63 -8.99 0.60
N THR A 98 15.38 -10.06 -0.14
CA THR A 98 15.35 -10.03 -1.60
C THR A 98 14.06 -9.33 -2.02
N PRO A 99 14.12 -8.20 -2.74
CA PRO A 99 12.93 -7.47 -3.13
C PRO A 99 12.11 -8.27 -4.14
N LEU A 100 10.78 -8.24 -4.00
CA LEU A 100 9.86 -8.74 -5.02
C LEU A 100 9.78 -7.69 -6.14
N ILE A 101 10.35 -8.01 -7.30
CA ILE A 101 10.29 -7.17 -8.49
C ILE A 101 9.13 -7.67 -9.34
N VAL A 102 8.09 -6.84 -9.49
CA VAL A 102 7.01 -7.11 -10.45
C VAL A 102 7.43 -6.51 -11.77
N VAL A 103 7.75 -7.36 -12.75
CA VAL A 103 7.93 -6.94 -14.14
C VAL A 103 6.55 -6.97 -14.78
N GLU A 104 5.85 -5.83 -14.79
CA GLU A 104 4.68 -5.68 -15.65
C GLU A 104 5.21 -5.48 -17.08
N GLU A 105 5.03 -6.48 -17.94
CA GLU A 105 5.32 -6.34 -19.38
C GLU A 105 4.34 -5.32 -19.98
N ILE A 106 4.69 -4.05 -19.91
CA ILE A 106 4.05 -3.01 -20.71
C ILE A 106 4.56 -3.26 -22.14
N LYS A 107 3.69 -3.75 -23.02
CA LYS A 107 3.99 -3.75 -24.46
C LYS A 107 4.40 -2.32 -24.84
N PRO A 108 5.62 -2.07 -25.34
CA PRO A 108 6.07 -0.72 -25.61
C PRO A 108 5.22 -0.10 -26.71
N GLN A 109 4.29 0.79 -26.34
CA GLN A 109 3.85 1.83 -27.25
C GLN A 109 4.96 2.87 -27.30
N GLU A 110 5.37 3.16 -28.53
CA GLU A 110 6.58 3.86 -28.91
C GLU A 110 6.90 5.07 -28.03
N MET A 111 8.16 5.08 -27.62
CA MET A 111 8.87 6.18 -27.00
C MET A 111 8.64 7.48 -27.77
N GLN A 112 7.92 8.43 -27.18
CA GLN A 112 8.15 9.85 -27.45
C GLN A 112 8.58 10.56 -26.19
N ILE A 113 9.90 10.76 -26.15
CA ILE A 113 10.61 11.68 -25.29
C ILE A 113 9.95 13.07 -25.42
N LYS A 114 9.52 13.64 -24.30
CA LYS A 114 9.76 15.07 -24.05
C LYS A 114 9.75 15.36 -22.56
N CYS A 115 10.74 16.17 -22.19
CA CYS A 115 11.28 16.44 -20.86
C CYS A 115 10.26 16.85 -19.80
#